data_AF-A0A453H5P9-F1
#
_entry.id   AF-A0A453H5P9-F1
#
_cell.length_a   1.000
_cell.length_b   1.000
_cell.length_c   1.000
_cell.angle_alpha   90.00
_cell.angle_beta   90.00
_cell.angle_gamma   90.00
#
_symmetry.space_group_name_H-M   'P 1'
#
loop_
_entity.id
_entity.type
_entity.pdbx_description
1 polymer ?
#
loop_
_entity_poly.entity_id
_entity_poly.type
_entity_poly.pdbx_seq_one_letter_code
_entity_poly.pdbx_strand_id
1 'polypeptide(L)'
;MQDIVKERLPSFTPEQSKLVKGSVDYIGINQYTATYMADQPTPQQPPTSYSSDWHVQYIFQRNGVPIGQKANSNWLYIVPTGMYGCVNYIREKYNNPTIIISENGMDQPANLTREEFLHDASRVEFYKTYLAELKKAIDDGANVVGYFAWSLLDNFEWLSGYTSKFGIVYVDFTTLKRYPKDSAYWFKNMLQASGPGSKDGAVTSGSTQAGSGVSSSNMAAAGGSATSSSPRVLLSLLVCLYLVLPSIFMLSF
;
A
#
# COMPACT_ATOMS: atom_id res chain seq x y z
N MET A 1 -14.18 4.10 -22.00
CA MET A 1 -14.35 2.68 -22.40
C MET A 1 -15.44 2.52 -23.46
N GLN A 2 -16.68 2.96 -23.21
CA GLN A 2 -17.79 2.85 -24.19
C GLN A 2 -17.41 3.39 -25.58
N ASP A 3 -16.77 4.56 -25.66
CA ASP A 3 -16.40 5.20 -26.94
C ASP A 3 -15.34 4.45 -27.75
N ILE A 4 -14.45 3.70 -27.08
CA ILE A 4 -13.30 3.03 -27.72
C ILE A 4 -13.61 1.55 -27.97
N VAL A 5 -14.15 0.85 -26.96
CA VAL A 5 -14.39 -0.60 -27.01
C VAL A 5 -15.67 -0.93 -27.79
N LYS A 6 -16.66 -0.02 -27.77
CA LYS A 6 -17.91 -0.08 -28.53
C LYS A 6 -18.64 -1.41 -28.34
N GLU A 7 -19.03 -2.08 -29.43
CA GLU A 7 -19.89 -3.27 -29.43
C GLU A 7 -19.24 -4.49 -28.74
N ARG A 8 -17.91 -4.47 -28.52
CA ARG A 8 -17.21 -5.51 -27.74
C ARG A 8 -17.44 -5.38 -26.23
N LEU A 9 -17.88 -4.21 -25.74
CA LEU A 9 -18.19 -3.99 -24.34
C LEU A 9 -19.66 -4.33 -24.10
N PRO A 10 -19.99 -5.36 -23.29
CA PRO A 10 -21.37 -5.65 -22.96
C PRO A 10 -22.06 -4.46 -22.30
N SER A 11 -23.32 -4.24 -22.65
CA SER A 11 -24.16 -3.20 -22.04
C SER A 11 -25.02 -3.79 -20.94
N PHE A 12 -25.08 -3.12 -19.79
CA PHE A 12 -26.01 -3.47 -18.73
C PHE A 12 -27.43 -3.03 -19.11
N THR A 13 -28.43 -3.89 -18.87
CA THR A 13 -29.83 -3.44 -18.85
C THR A 13 -30.07 -2.50 -17.66
N PRO A 14 -31.16 -1.70 -17.65
CA PRO A 14 -31.50 -0.86 -16.49
C PRO A 14 -31.59 -1.65 -15.17
N GLU A 15 -32.13 -2.86 -15.21
CA GLU A 15 -32.28 -3.74 -14.05
C GLU A 15 -30.92 -4.23 -13.55
N GLN A 16 -30.03 -4.64 -14.47
CA GLN A 16 -28.68 -5.06 -14.12
C GLN A 16 -27.85 -3.89 -13.56
N SER A 17 -27.98 -2.70 -14.15
CA SER A 17 -27.31 -1.49 -13.66
C SER A 17 -27.76 -1.17 -12.23
N LYS A 18 -29.06 -1.28 -11.94
CA LYS A 18 -29.60 -1.10 -10.58
C LYS A 18 -29.08 -2.16 -9.61
N LEU A 19 -28.93 -3.41 -10.07
CA LEU A 19 -28.42 -4.50 -9.25
C LEU A 19 -26.94 -4.31 -8.86
N VAL A 20 -26.11 -3.81 -9.77
CA VAL A 20 -24.66 -3.63 -9.55
C VAL A 20 -24.35 -2.32 -8.80
N LYS A 21 -25.11 -1.25 -9.09
CA LYS A 21 -24.83 0.07 -8.51
C LYS A 21 -25.05 0.05 -6.99
N GLY A 22 -23.98 0.23 -6.23
CA GLY A 22 -24.01 0.24 -4.77
C GLY A 22 -24.04 -1.16 -4.14
N SER A 23 -23.72 -2.21 -4.91
CA SER A 23 -23.67 -3.58 -4.41
C SER A 23 -22.40 -3.93 -3.62
N VAL A 24 -21.59 -2.94 -3.24
CA VAL A 24 -20.34 -3.12 -2.50
C VAL A 24 -20.36 -2.25 -1.25
N ASP A 25 -20.14 -2.87 -0.09
CA ASP A 25 -20.07 -2.18 1.20
C ASP A 25 -18.69 -1.52 1.42
N TYR A 26 -17.66 -2.07 0.78
CA TYR A 26 -16.29 -1.59 0.80
C TYR A 26 -15.53 -2.04 -0.46
N ILE A 27 -14.43 -1.36 -0.76
CA ILE A 27 -13.56 -1.65 -1.91
C ILE A 27 -12.21 -2.17 -1.39
N GLY A 28 -11.88 -3.42 -1.74
CA GLY A 28 -10.53 -3.96 -1.57
C GLY A 28 -9.62 -3.48 -2.70
N ILE A 29 -8.47 -2.89 -2.36
CA ILE A 29 -7.46 -2.45 -3.32
C ILE A 29 -6.16 -3.20 -3.07
N ASN A 30 -5.71 -3.92 -4.10
CA ASN A 30 -4.38 -4.48 -4.16
C ASN A 30 -3.45 -3.42 -4.78
N GLN A 31 -2.66 -2.74 -3.95
CA GLN A 31 -1.81 -1.64 -4.38
C GLN A 31 -0.34 -2.04 -4.21
N TYR A 32 0.43 -1.99 -5.29
CA TYR A 32 1.84 -2.42 -5.29
C TYR A 32 2.80 -1.40 -5.87
N THR A 33 2.44 -0.77 -7.00
CA THR A 33 3.36 0.01 -7.83
C THR A 33 2.63 1.17 -8.51
N ALA A 34 3.38 2.04 -9.16
CA ALA A 34 2.88 3.02 -10.12
C ALA A 34 3.71 2.98 -11.40
N THR A 35 3.15 3.53 -12.48
CA THR A 35 3.82 3.64 -13.79
C THR A 35 3.50 4.99 -14.41
N TYR A 36 4.43 5.57 -15.17
CA TYR A 36 4.10 6.72 -16.01
C TYR A 36 3.38 6.25 -17.27
N MET A 37 2.47 7.08 -17.76
CA MET A 37 1.78 6.86 -19.04
C MET A 37 2.13 8.00 -19.98
N ALA A 38 2.41 7.67 -21.24
CA ALA A 38 2.54 8.62 -22.33
C ALA A 38 1.43 8.37 -23.35
N ASP A 39 0.94 9.45 -23.95
CA ASP A 39 0.01 9.35 -25.07
C ASP A 39 0.70 8.66 -26.24
N GLN A 40 -0.01 7.75 -26.91
CA GLN A 40 0.41 7.25 -28.22
C GLN A 40 -0.51 7.77 -29.32
N PRO A 41 0.05 8.31 -30.42
CA PRO A 41 -0.75 8.61 -31.60
C PRO A 41 -1.41 7.33 -32.09
N THR A 42 -2.74 7.33 -32.18
CA THR A 42 -3.56 6.18 -32.56
C THR A 42 -3.20 5.69 -33.97
N PRO A 43 -2.61 4.50 -34.14
CA PRO A 43 -2.59 3.87 -35.45
C PRO A 43 -4.04 3.47 -35.79
N GLN A 44 -4.50 3.71 -37.02
CA GLN A 44 -5.76 3.13 -37.51
C GLN A 44 -5.56 1.63 -37.72
N GLN A 45 -5.56 0.88 -36.63
CA GLN A 45 -5.49 -0.56 -36.62
C GLN A 45 -6.80 -1.14 -36.09
N PRO A 46 -7.23 -2.30 -36.60
CA PRO A 46 -8.37 -3.00 -36.03
C PRO A 46 -8.09 -3.34 -34.55
N PRO A 47 -9.13 -3.41 -33.69
CA PRO A 47 -8.95 -3.76 -32.29
C PRO A 47 -8.26 -5.12 -32.14
N THR A 48 -7.19 -5.20 -31.36
CA THR A 48 -6.41 -6.45 -31.18
C THR A 48 -6.56 -7.05 -29.79
N SER A 49 -6.68 -6.22 -28.76
CA SER A 49 -6.75 -6.67 -27.36
C SER A 49 -7.32 -5.58 -26.45
N TYR A 50 -7.70 -5.97 -25.23
CA TYR A 50 -8.05 -5.02 -24.17
C TYR A 50 -6.94 -3.99 -23.92
N SER A 51 -5.67 -4.42 -23.86
CA SER A 51 -4.54 -3.52 -23.59
C SER A 51 -4.30 -2.52 -24.71
N SER A 52 -4.53 -2.90 -25.98
CA SER A 52 -4.40 -1.97 -27.11
C SER A 52 -5.48 -0.89 -27.12
N ASP A 53 -6.66 -1.15 -26.53
CA ASP A 53 -7.77 -0.19 -26.49
C ASP A 53 -7.48 1.03 -25.61
N TRP A 54 -6.41 1.02 -24.83
CA TRP A 54 -6.10 2.11 -23.90
C TRP A 54 -5.46 3.31 -24.61
N HIS A 55 -4.84 3.08 -25.78
CA HIS A 55 -4.11 4.08 -26.56
C HIS A 55 -3.05 4.85 -25.75
N VAL A 56 -2.38 4.15 -24.83
CA VAL A 56 -1.28 4.69 -24.01
C VAL A 56 -0.04 3.81 -24.14
N GLN A 57 1.12 4.40 -23.89
CA GLN A 57 2.37 3.69 -23.74
C GLN A 57 2.83 3.76 -22.28
N TYR A 58 3.14 2.58 -21.74
CA TYR A 58 3.84 2.47 -20.47
C TYR A 58 5.26 3.01 -20.62
N ILE A 59 5.61 3.96 -19.77
CA ILE A 59 6.98 4.46 -19.64
C ILE A 59 7.44 4.30 -18.19
N PHE A 60 8.63 3.74 -18.01
CA PHE A 60 9.19 3.44 -16.69
C PHE A 60 10.25 4.43 -16.24
N GLN A 61 10.56 5.41 -17.09
CA GLN A 61 11.52 6.48 -16.82
C GLN A 61 10.96 7.82 -17.30
N ARG A 62 11.34 8.90 -16.62
CA ARG A 62 11.06 10.27 -17.04
C ARG A 62 12.37 11.07 -16.95
N ASN A 63 12.75 11.74 -18.03
CA ASN A 63 14.01 12.48 -18.13
C ASN A 63 15.26 11.62 -17.80
N GLY A 64 15.25 10.35 -18.23
CA GLY A 64 16.33 9.40 -17.97
C GLY A 64 16.37 8.81 -16.56
N VAL A 65 15.43 9.19 -15.67
CA VAL A 65 15.36 8.69 -14.29
C VAL A 65 14.23 7.65 -14.17
N PRO A 66 14.50 6.42 -13.70
CA PRO A 66 13.46 5.44 -13.39
C PRO A 66 12.43 5.96 -12.38
N ILE A 67 11.18 5.52 -12.53
CA ILE A 67 10.10 5.90 -11.60
C ILE A 67 10.37 5.45 -10.16
N GLY A 68 11.12 4.35 -9.99
CA GLY A 68 11.53 3.83 -8.69
C GLY A 68 12.51 2.67 -8.84
N GLN A 69 13.03 2.19 -7.71
CA GLN A 69 13.78 0.94 -7.66
C GLN A 69 12.86 -0.24 -8.00
N LYS A 70 13.40 -1.28 -8.63
CA LYS A 70 12.64 -2.48 -8.97
C LYS A 70 12.87 -3.59 -7.94
N ALA A 71 11.82 -4.32 -7.57
CA ALA A 71 11.92 -5.55 -6.78
C ALA A 71 12.32 -6.74 -7.69
N ASN A 72 12.13 -7.99 -7.23
CA ASN A 72 12.40 -9.17 -8.06
C ASN A 72 11.38 -9.29 -9.21
N SER A 73 10.10 -9.06 -8.93
CA SER A 73 9.04 -9.12 -9.94
C SER A 73 9.18 -8.03 -10.99
N ASN A 74 9.08 -8.43 -12.27
CA ASN A 74 9.40 -7.52 -13.38
C ASN A 74 8.51 -6.28 -13.47
N TRP A 75 7.29 -6.40 -12.97
CA TRP A 75 6.25 -5.37 -12.97
C TRP A 75 6.28 -4.47 -11.73
N LEU A 76 7.04 -4.83 -10.69
CA LEU A 76 6.98 -4.19 -9.37
C LEU A 76 8.09 -3.15 -9.21
N TYR A 77 7.72 -1.89 -9.41
CA TYR A 77 8.55 -0.74 -9.04
C TYR A 77 8.11 -0.23 -7.66
N ILE A 78 9.10 0.07 -6.82
CA ILE A 78 8.92 0.61 -5.47
C ILE A 78 8.66 2.12 -5.63
N VAL A 79 7.38 2.50 -5.58
CA VAL A 79 6.91 3.88 -5.78
C VAL A 79 5.88 4.22 -4.69
N PRO A 80 6.31 4.57 -3.46
CA PRO A 80 5.42 4.77 -2.32
C PRO A 80 4.32 5.81 -2.57
N THR A 81 4.64 6.89 -3.29
CA THR A 81 3.68 7.95 -3.64
C THR A 81 2.51 7.45 -4.50
N GLY A 82 2.66 6.30 -5.15
CA GLY A 82 1.57 5.60 -5.84
C GLY A 82 0.45 5.16 -4.89
N MET A 83 0.77 4.82 -3.63
CA MET A 83 -0.23 4.48 -2.62
C MET A 83 -1.14 5.67 -2.33
N TYR A 84 -0.55 6.83 -2.01
CA TYR A 84 -1.29 8.08 -1.82
C TYR A 84 -2.10 8.44 -3.06
N GLY A 85 -1.50 8.39 -4.25
CA GLY A 85 -2.15 8.72 -5.51
C GLY A 85 -3.39 7.87 -5.77
N CYS A 86 -3.29 6.54 -5.62
CA CYS A 86 -4.42 5.62 -5.80
C CYS A 86 -5.55 5.91 -4.80
N VAL A 87 -5.23 6.04 -3.52
CA VAL A 87 -6.23 6.24 -2.45
C VAL A 87 -6.89 7.61 -2.59
N ASN A 88 -6.12 8.68 -2.81
CA ASN A 88 -6.69 10.02 -2.98
C ASN A 88 -7.55 10.13 -4.24
N TYR A 89 -7.14 9.49 -5.36
CA TYR A 89 -7.95 9.46 -6.57
C TYR A 89 -9.31 8.79 -6.33
N ILE A 90 -9.34 7.66 -5.61
CA ILE A 90 -10.61 6.97 -5.33
C ILE A 90 -11.48 7.81 -4.39
N ARG A 91 -10.88 8.44 -3.39
CA ARG A 91 -11.55 9.39 -2.49
C ARG A 91 -12.27 10.48 -3.28
N GLU A 92 -11.55 11.17 -4.17
CA GLU A 92 -12.08 12.30 -4.94
C GLU A 92 -13.07 11.87 -6.02
N LYS A 93 -12.80 10.76 -6.72
CA LYS A 93 -13.57 10.34 -7.90
C LYS A 93 -14.85 9.58 -7.56
N TYR A 94 -14.84 8.78 -6.49
CA TYR A 94 -15.90 7.82 -6.18
C TYR A 94 -16.63 8.10 -4.86
N ASN A 95 -16.69 9.38 -4.45
CA ASN A 95 -17.42 9.82 -3.25
C ASN A 95 -16.91 9.17 -1.95
N ASN A 96 -15.59 9.07 -1.81
CA ASN A 96 -14.90 8.59 -0.60
C ASN A 96 -15.49 7.29 -0.01
N PRO A 97 -15.52 6.20 -0.80
CA PRO A 97 -16.06 4.93 -0.33
C PRO A 97 -15.16 4.34 0.78
N THR A 98 -15.69 3.38 1.53
CA THR A 98 -14.88 2.60 2.47
C THR A 98 -13.85 1.77 1.71
N ILE A 99 -12.57 1.95 2.04
CA ILE A 99 -11.44 1.29 1.40
C ILE A 99 -10.76 0.34 2.38
N ILE A 100 -10.37 -0.84 1.90
CA ILE A 100 -9.39 -1.72 2.53
C ILE A 100 -8.22 -1.86 1.55
N ILE A 101 -7.00 -1.60 2.00
CA ILE A 101 -5.81 -2.02 1.24
C ILE A 101 -5.67 -3.53 1.47
N SER A 102 -6.17 -4.32 0.52
CA SER A 102 -6.31 -5.78 0.65
C SER A 102 -5.00 -6.51 0.38
N GLU A 103 -4.09 -5.92 -0.39
CA GLU A 103 -2.72 -6.40 -0.58
C GLU A 103 -1.75 -5.25 -0.85
N ASN A 104 -0.56 -5.34 -0.26
CA ASN A 104 0.60 -4.52 -0.57
C ASN A 104 1.87 -5.24 -0.08
N GLY A 105 2.93 -5.27 -0.89
CA GLY A 105 4.19 -5.95 -0.53
C GLY A 105 5.23 -5.93 -1.65
N MET A 106 6.39 -6.54 -1.40
CA MET A 106 7.48 -6.68 -2.39
C MET A 106 8.22 -8.02 -2.26
N ASP A 107 8.82 -8.48 -3.34
CA ASP A 107 9.49 -9.78 -3.41
C ASP A 107 11.02 -9.75 -3.49
N GLN A 108 11.64 -10.76 -2.87
CA GLN A 108 13.06 -11.08 -3.02
C GLN A 108 13.25 -12.22 -4.06
N PRO A 109 14.42 -12.29 -4.73
CA PRO A 109 14.74 -13.36 -5.67
C PRO A 109 15.05 -14.69 -4.98
N ALA A 110 14.98 -15.79 -5.73
CA ALA A 110 15.13 -17.16 -5.20
C ALA A 110 16.54 -17.55 -4.72
N ASN A 111 17.57 -16.87 -5.20
CA ASN A 111 18.98 -17.30 -5.11
C ASN A 111 19.72 -16.76 -3.88
N LEU A 112 18.99 -16.43 -2.81
CA LEU A 112 19.56 -15.93 -1.56
C LEU A 112 19.74 -17.04 -0.53
N THR A 113 20.66 -16.84 0.39
CA THR A 113 20.79 -17.64 1.61
C THR A 113 19.64 -17.36 2.57
N ARG A 114 19.42 -18.25 3.54
CA ARG A 114 18.42 -18.03 4.60
C ARG A 114 18.67 -16.70 5.32
N GLU A 115 19.91 -16.40 5.71
CA GLU A 115 20.22 -15.17 6.45
C GLU A 115 19.90 -13.91 5.63
N GLU A 116 20.16 -13.93 4.32
CA GLU A 116 19.78 -12.83 3.41
C GLU A 116 18.25 -12.70 3.23
N PHE A 117 17.50 -13.80 3.29
CA PHE A 117 16.03 -13.73 3.32
C PHE A 117 15.50 -13.16 4.64
N LEU A 118 16.14 -13.49 5.77
CA LEU A 118 15.70 -13.02 7.10
C LEU A 118 16.00 -11.53 7.29
N HIS A 119 17.14 -11.05 6.80
CA HIS A 119 17.54 -9.65 6.91
C HIS A 119 17.03 -8.80 5.74
N ASP A 120 15.72 -8.71 5.61
CA ASP A 120 15.00 -8.08 4.49
C ASP A 120 14.79 -6.56 4.68
N ALA A 121 15.87 -5.83 4.92
CA ALA A 121 15.82 -4.38 5.16
C ALA A 121 15.09 -3.57 4.06
N SER A 122 15.19 -4.00 2.80
CA SER A 122 14.45 -3.38 1.69
C SER A 122 12.94 -3.52 1.82
N ARG A 123 12.44 -4.66 2.32
CA ARG A 123 11.01 -4.88 2.58
C ARG A 123 10.54 -4.08 3.80
N VAL A 124 11.37 -3.96 4.83
CA VAL A 124 11.09 -3.05 5.97
C VAL A 124 10.90 -1.62 5.47
N GLU A 125 11.80 -1.14 4.61
CA GLU A 125 11.74 0.21 4.05
C GLU A 125 10.54 0.41 3.11
N PHE A 126 10.21 -0.60 2.30
CA PHE A 126 9.00 -0.63 1.49
C PHE A 126 7.76 -0.37 2.35
N TYR A 127 7.58 -1.15 3.43
CA TYR A 127 6.39 -0.99 4.27
C TYR A 127 6.36 0.35 4.99
N LYS A 128 7.49 0.82 5.54
CA LYS A 128 7.57 2.14 6.18
C LYS A 128 7.12 3.25 5.25
N THR A 129 7.64 3.28 4.03
CA THR A 129 7.38 4.34 3.07
C THR A 129 5.96 4.28 2.50
N TYR A 130 5.44 3.09 2.16
CA TYR A 130 4.07 2.93 1.67
C TYR A 130 3.03 3.24 2.75
N LEU A 131 3.26 2.80 4.00
CA LEU A 131 2.34 3.09 5.11
C LEU A 131 2.38 4.57 5.51
N ALA A 132 3.51 5.26 5.35
CA ALA A 132 3.57 6.72 5.53
C ALA A 132 2.70 7.45 4.50
N GLU A 133 2.74 7.05 3.22
CA GLU A 133 1.89 7.62 2.16
C GLU A 133 0.41 7.25 2.33
N LEU A 134 0.11 6.03 2.79
CA LEU A 134 -1.26 5.65 3.16
C LEU A 134 -1.78 6.50 4.33
N LYS A 135 -0.97 6.66 5.37
CA LYS A 135 -1.31 7.50 6.53
C LYS A 135 -1.58 8.93 6.10
N LYS A 136 -0.76 9.49 5.20
CA LYS A 136 -0.99 10.82 4.64
C LYS A 136 -2.36 10.91 3.96
N ALA A 137 -2.74 9.94 3.13
CA ALA A 137 -4.04 9.93 2.47
C ALA A 137 -5.21 9.83 3.48
N ILE A 138 -5.04 9.07 4.57
CA ILE A 138 -6.01 8.98 5.67
C ILE A 138 -6.13 10.31 6.41
N ASP A 139 -5.00 10.94 6.74
CA ASP A 139 -4.97 12.25 7.40
C ASP A 139 -5.64 13.34 6.52
N ASP A 140 -5.55 13.21 5.19
CA ASP A 140 -6.26 14.06 4.21
C ASP A 140 -7.75 13.67 4.00
N GLY A 141 -8.25 12.69 4.76
CA GLY A 141 -9.66 12.35 4.88
C GLY A 141 -10.13 11.17 4.02
N ALA A 142 -9.22 10.33 3.51
CA ALA A 142 -9.61 9.08 2.85
C ALA A 142 -10.20 8.08 3.84
N ASN A 143 -11.33 7.46 3.49
CA ASN A 143 -12.03 6.49 4.33
C ASN A 143 -11.39 5.08 4.22
N VAL A 144 -10.15 4.94 4.68
CA VAL A 144 -9.45 3.65 4.74
C VAL A 144 -9.62 3.01 6.11
N VAL A 145 -10.12 1.77 6.14
CA VAL A 145 -10.47 1.05 7.38
C VAL A 145 -9.61 -0.19 7.64
N GLY A 146 -8.69 -0.52 6.73
CA GLY A 146 -7.82 -1.69 6.91
C GLY A 146 -6.64 -1.72 5.93
N TYR A 147 -5.60 -2.44 6.34
CA TYR A 147 -4.39 -2.70 5.55
C TYR A 147 -3.92 -4.14 5.77
N PHE A 148 -3.59 -4.82 4.68
CA PHE A 148 -3.15 -6.21 4.67
C PHE A 148 -1.87 -6.34 3.84
N ALA A 149 -0.82 -6.84 4.49
CA ALA A 149 0.46 -7.10 3.84
C ALA A 149 0.40 -8.39 3.02
N TRP A 150 0.77 -8.31 1.74
CA TRP A 150 1.07 -9.49 0.92
C TRP A 150 2.57 -9.81 1.05
N SER A 151 2.96 -10.86 1.77
CA SER A 151 2.11 -11.87 2.40
C SER A 151 2.63 -12.29 3.76
N LEU A 152 1.86 -13.09 4.49
CA LEU A 152 2.33 -13.70 5.73
C LEU A 152 3.55 -14.59 5.46
N LEU A 153 3.41 -15.57 4.56
CA LEU A 153 4.41 -16.60 4.29
C LEU A 153 4.92 -16.46 2.86
N ASP A 154 6.22 -16.74 2.66
CA ASP A 154 6.69 -17.11 1.33
C ASP A 154 5.83 -18.28 0.81
N ASN A 155 5.34 -18.16 -0.43
CA ASN A 155 4.35 -19.07 -0.99
C ASN A 155 4.64 -19.40 -2.48
N PHE A 156 3.67 -20.04 -3.15
CA PHE A 156 3.71 -20.30 -4.58
C PHE A 156 3.16 -19.08 -5.35
N GLU A 157 4.05 -18.31 -5.98
CA GLU A 157 3.73 -17.06 -6.67
C GLU A 157 3.44 -17.30 -8.15
N TRP A 158 2.32 -17.96 -8.44
CA TRP A 158 1.78 -18.14 -9.80
C TRP A 158 2.83 -18.65 -10.81
N LEU A 159 3.05 -17.90 -11.91
CA LEU A 159 4.03 -18.23 -12.95
C LEU A 159 5.48 -18.24 -12.45
N SER A 160 5.76 -17.52 -11.36
CA SER A 160 7.08 -17.53 -10.71
C SER A 160 7.26 -18.72 -9.76
N GLY A 161 6.20 -19.46 -9.44
CA GLY A 161 6.23 -20.56 -8.48
C GLY A 161 6.96 -20.17 -7.19
N TYR A 162 7.94 -20.95 -6.76
CA TYR A 162 8.75 -20.64 -5.57
C TYR A 162 9.98 -19.77 -5.86
N THR A 163 10.02 -19.00 -6.95
CA THR A 163 11.18 -18.14 -7.26
C THR A 163 11.03 -16.68 -6.82
N SER A 164 9.82 -16.29 -6.42
CA SER A 164 9.51 -14.99 -5.83
C SER A 164 9.12 -15.15 -4.36
N LYS A 165 9.66 -14.29 -3.49
CA LYS A 165 9.50 -14.38 -2.03
C LYS A 165 8.87 -13.10 -1.46
N PHE A 166 7.53 -13.07 -1.37
CA PHE A 166 6.76 -11.94 -0.83
C PHE A 166 6.58 -11.95 0.69
N GLY A 167 6.78 -13.08 1.36
CA GLY A 167 6.39 -13.26 2.75
C GLY A 167 7.20 -12.39 3.71
N ILE A 168 6.55 -11.91 4.76
CA ILE A 168 7.25 -11.37 5.95
C ILE A 168 7.82 -12.50 6.83
N VAL A 169 7.39 -13.74 6.60
CA VAL A 169 7.94 -14.97 7.19
C VAL A 169 8.56 -15.81 6.08
N TYR A 170 9.84 -16.13 6.24
CA TYR A 170 10.55 -17.04 5.36
C TYR A 170 10.05 -18.47 5.54
N VAL A 171 9.84 -19.17 4.43
CA VAL A 171 9.53 -20.60 4.41
C VAL A 171 10.67 -21.34 3.71
N ASP A 172 11.30 -22.25 4.43
CA ASP A 172 12.19 -23.24 3.83
C ASP A 172 11.32 -24.25 3.07
N PHE A 173 11.36 -24.24 1.73
CA PHE A 173 10.50 -25.11 0.92
C PHE A 173 10.91 -26.58 0.91
N THR A 174 12.08 -26.92 1.45
CA THR A 174 12.51 -28.31 1.65
C THR A 174 11.96 -28.86 2.96
N THR A 175 12.03 -28.09 4.06
CA THR A 175 11.63 -28.56 5.40
C THR A 175 10.28 -28.04 5.88
N LEU A 176 9.71 -27.07 5.17
CA LEU A 176 8.54 -26.27 5.54
C LEU A 176 8.69 -25.54 6.88
N LYS A 177 9.90 -25.35 7.38
CA LYS A 177 10.11 -24.55 8.60
C LYS A 177 9.88 -23.06 8.30
N ARG A 178 9.30 -22.36 9.27
CA ARG A 178 8.94 -20.93 9.18
C ARG A 178 9.86 -20.11 10.06
N TYR A 179 10.36 -19.01 9.52
CA TYR A 179 11.32 -18.12 10.20
C TYR A 179 10.89 -16.66 9.95
N PRO A 180 10.44 -15.93 10.98
CA PRO A 180 10.08 -14.52 10.82
C PRO A 180 11.27 -13.69 10.33
N LYS A 181 11.06 -12.85 9.31
CA LYS A 181 12.06 -11.91 8.79
C LYS A 181 12.05 -10.62 9.62
N ASP A 182 13.02 -9.73 9.38
CA ASP A 182 13.08 -8.41 10.02
C ASP A 182 11.79 -7.60 9.77
N SER A 183 11.17 -7.73 8.59
CA SER A 183 9.87 -7.13 8.28
C SER A 183 8.71 -7.62 9.18
N ALA A 184 8.69 -8.90 9.56
CA ALA A 184 7.69 -9.40 10.52
C ALA A 184 7.90 -8.82 11.92
N TYR A 185 9.16 -8.74 12.37
CA TYR A 185 9.47 -8.10 13.66
C TYR A 185 9.17 -6.60 13.64
N TRP A 186 9.40 -5.93 12.51
CA TRP A 186 9.04 -4.53 12.33
C TRP A 186 7.53 -4.32 12.47
N PHE A 187 6.69 -5.13 11.82
CA PHE A 187 5.24 -5.07 12.00
C PHE A 187 4.83 -5.32 13.44
N LYS A 188 5.41 -6.33 14.10
CA LYS A 188 5.14 -6.62 15.52
C LYS A 188 5.41 -5.38 16.39
N ASN A 189 6.57 -4.74 16.23
CA ASN A 189 6.96 -3.60 17.05
C ASN A 189 6.09 -2.37 16.75
N MET A 190 5.82 -2.09 15.48
CA MET A 190 4.96 -0.97 15.05
C MET A 190 3.55 -1.10 15.63
N LEU A 191 2.95 -2.30 15.57
CA LEU A 191 1.61 -2.54 16.10
C LEU A 191 1.56 -2.49 17.63
N GLN A 192 2.63 -2.88 18.33
CA GLN A 192 2.72 -2.77 19.80
C GLN A 192 2.87 -1.32 20.26
N ALA A 193 3.67 -0.51 19.57
CA ALA A 193 3.81 0.93 19.85
C ALA A 193 2.51 1.72 19.59
N SER A 194 1.61 1.17 18.78
CA SER A 194 0.34 1.79 18.40
C SER A 194 -0.84 1.38 19.30
N GLY A 195 -0.60 0.48 20.27
CA GLY A 195 -1.65 -0.06 21.15
C GLY A 195 -2.08 0.90 22.27
N PRO A 196 -3.28 0.70 22.87
CA PRO A 196 -3.84 1.53 23.95
C PRO A 196 -3.13 1.31 25.29
N GLY A 197 -1.83 1.62 25.31
CA GLY A 197 -0.91 1.45 26.44
C GLY A 197 0.52 1.93 26.15
N SER A 198 0.83 2.37 24.92
CA SER A 198 2.11 2.99 24.60
C SER A 198 2.25 4.33 25.31
N LYS A 199 3.16 4.38 26.29
CA LYS A 199 3.59 5.63 26.94
C LYS A 199 4.57 6.33 26.02
N ASP A 200 4.08 7.12 25.08
CA ASP A 200 4.94 8.01 24.31
C ASP A 200 5.49 9.14 25.20
N GLY A 201 6.82 9.26 25.26
CA GLY A 201 7.49 10.55 25.32
C GLY A 201 7.82 11.16 26.68
N ALA A 202 8.50 10.44 27.58
CA ALA A 202 9.30 11.12 28.61
C ALA A 202 10.62 11.60 28.00
N VAL A 203 10.58 12.75 27.29
CA VAL A 203 11.78 13.52 27.00
C VAL A 203 12.27 14.09 28.34
N THR A 204 13.30 13.48 28.92
CA THR A 204 14.05 14.09 30.02
C THR A 204 14.88 15.23 29.43
N SER A 205 14.34 16.45 29.47
CA SER A 205 15.14 17.66 29.34
C SER A 205 16.01 17.80 30.59
N GLY A 206 17.30 17.52 30.44
CA GLY A 206 18.30 17.90 31.43
C GLY A 206 18.37 19.42 31.50
N SER A 207 17.90 20.00 32.59
CA SER A 207 18.03 21.42 32.89
C SER A 207 19.36 21.69 33.59
N THR A 208 20.28 22.34 32.89
CA THR A 208 21.41 23.03 33.50
C THR A 208 21.03 24.51 33.67
N GLN A 209 20.94 24.97 34.90
CA GLN A 209 20.77 26.39 35.24
C GLN A 209 22.08 27.17 35.06
N ALA A 210 22.00 28.35 34.45
CA ALA A 210 22.77 29.53 34.86
C ALA A 210 22.19 30.83 34.24
N GLY A 211 21.80 31.78 35.11
CA GLY A 211 22.23 33.19 35.04
C GLY A 211 21.52 34.22 34.14
N SER A 212 20.54 34.93 34.73
CA SER A 212 20.33 36.41 34.76
C SER A 212 20.25 37.28 33.48
N GLY A 213 19.18 38.09 33.37
CA GLY A 213 19.16 39.35 32.59
C GLY A 213 17.76 39.93 32.25
N VAL A 214 17.34 40.96 32.99
CA VAL A 214 16.07 41.73 32.97
C VAL A 214 15.72 42.41 31.62
N SER A 215 14.43 42.42 31.19
CA SER A 215 13.55 43.62 31.06
C SER A 215 12.31 43.42 30.16
N SER A 216 11.26 44.17 30.50
CA SER A 216 9.84 44.13 30.14
C SER A 216 9.44 44.54 28.70
N SER A 217 8.31 43.99 28.20
CA SER A 217 7.11 44.76 27.84
C SER A 217 5.95 43.88 27.36
N ASN A 218 4.75 44.24 27.80
CA ASN A 218 3.45 43.63 27.46
C ASN A 218 3.03 43.92 26.02
N MET A 219 2.40 42.94 25.36
CA MET A 219 1.14 43.14 24.61
C MET A 219 0.33 41.85 24.56
N ALA A 220 -0.97 42.02 24.68
CA ALA A 220 -1.98 40.99 24.83
C ALA A 220 -2.61 40.56 23.49
N ALA A 221 -3.36 39.46 23.59
CA ALA A 221 -4.45 38.99 22.71
C ALA A 221 -4.06 38.19 21.46
N ALA A 222 -4.32 36.88 21.50
CA ALA A 222 -5.57 36.31 20.97
C ALA A 222 -5.57 34.80 21.20
N GLY A 223 -6.48 34.34 22.06
CA GLY A 223 -6.72 32.92 22.29
C GLY A 223 -7.51 32.32 21.12
N GLY A 224 -6.93 31.30 20.50
CA GLY A 224 -7.63 30.35 19.65
C GLY A 224 -7.23 28.96 20.09
N SER A 225 -8.16 28.22 20.68
CA SER A 225 -7.91 26.87 21.19
C SER A 225 -7.58 25.94 20.02
N ALA A 226 -6.31 25.59 19.88
CA ALA A 226 -5.93 24.40 19.13
C ALA A 226 -6.39 23.20 19.97
N THR A 227 -7.60 22.72 19.69
CA THR A 227 -8.08 21.45 20.22
C THR A 227 -7.14 20.38 19.70
N SER A 228 -6.25 19.91 20.57
CA SER A 228 -5.39 18.77 20.35
C SER A 228 -6.26 17.56 20.03
N SER A 229 -6.31 17.18 18.75
CA SER A 229 -6.85 15.90 18.32
C SER A 229 -5.85 14.80 18.71
N SER A 230 -5.87 14.42 19.99
CA SER A 230 -5.24 13.20 20.48
C SER A 230 -5.74 11.97 19.72
N PRO A 231 -4.93 10.89 19.68
CA PRO A 231 -4.79 10.01 18.53
C PRO A 231 -5.91 8.97 18.48
N ARG A 232 -6.92 9.21 17.63
CA ARG A 232 -7.92 8.19 17.27
C ARG A 232 -7.55 7.36 16.03
N VAL A 233 -6.42 7.65 15.37
CA VAL A 233 -6.21 7.23 13.97
C VAL A 233 -5.22 6.08 13.79
N LEU A 234 -4.47 5.67 14.82
CA LEU A 234 -3.63 4.45 14.72
C LEU A 234 -4.34 3.15 15.13
N LEU A 235 -5.55 3.22 15.69
CA LEU A 235 -6.24 2.04 16.23
C LEU A 235 -6.96 1.19 15.17
N SER A 236 -7.06 1.66 13.91
CA SER A 236 -7.91 1.01 12.89
C SER A 236 -7.16 0.13 11.88
N LEU A 237 -5.82 0.09 11.88
CA LEU A 237 -5.09 -0.85 11.02
C LEU A 237 -4.98 -2.22 11.71
N LEU A 238 -6.12 -2.90 11.85
CA LEU A 238 -6.15 -4.31 12.20
C LEU A 238 -5.62 -5.11 11.01
N VAL A 239 -4.31 -5.40 11.04
CA VAL A 239 -3.68 -6.37 10.14
C VAL A 239 -4.21 -7.75 10.54
N CYS A 240 -5.35 -8.14 10.00
CA CYS A 240 -5.95 -9.44 10.30
C CYS A 240 -5.18 -10.52 9.53
N LEU A 241 -4.39 -11.30 10.25
CA LEU A 241 -3.62 -12.39 9.70
C LEU A 241 -4.53 -13.61 9.44
N TYR A 242 -5.39 -13.53 8.43
CA TYR A 242 -6.20 -14.67 7.97
C TYR A 242 -6.05 -14.84 6.46
N LEU A 243 -5.16 -15.78 6.08
CA LEU A 243 -5.26 -16.49 4.80
C LEU A 243 -5.15 -17.98 5.10
N VAL A 244 -6.28 -18.57 5.49
CA VAL A 244 -6.52 -19.99 5.25
C VAL A 244 -7.52 -20.01 4.10
N LEU A 245 -7.04 -20.47 2.93
CA LEU A 245 -7.75 -20.79 1.69
C LEU A 245 -7.91 -19.66 0.67
N PRO A 246 -6.97 -19.61 -0.29
CA PRO A 246 -7.37 -19.90 -1.66
C PRO A 246 -6.53 -21.07 -2.19
N SER A 247 -6.93 -22.29 -1.84
CA SER A 247 -6.39 -23.50 -2.48
C SER A 247 -7.48 -24.52 -2.83
N ILE A 248 -8.76 -24.14 -2.82
CA ILE A 248 -9.89 -25.05 -3.10
C ILE A 248 -10.57 -24.79 -4.46
N PHE A 249 -10.22 -23.75 -5.22
CA PHE A 249 -10.73 -23.55 -6.58
C PHE A 249 -9.61 -23.51 -7.62
N MET A 250 -8.90 -24.63 -7.77
CA MET A 250 -8.09 -24.96 -8.95
C MET A 250 -8.04 -26.48 -9.10
N LEU A 251 -9.22 -27.11 -9.25
CA LEU A 251 -9.39 -28.47 -9.78
C LEU A 251 -10.86 -28.64 -10.20
N SER A 252 -11.16 -28.12 -11.39
CA SER A 252 -12.26 -28.58 -12.25
C SER A 252 -12.07 -27.92 -13.61
N PHE A 253 -11.20 -28.52 -14.43
CA PHE A 253 -11.41 -28.83 -15.85
C PHE A 253 -10.40 -29.92 -16.23
#